data_AF-F3GFM2-F1
#
_entry.id   AF-F3GFM2-F1
#
_cell.length_a   1.000
_cell.length_b   1.000
_cell.length_c   1.000
_cell.angle_alpha   90.00
_cell.angle_beta   90.00
_cell.angle_gamma   90.00
#
_symmetry.space_group_name_H-M   'P 1'
#
loop_
_entity.id
_entity.type
_entity.pdbx_description
1 polymer ?
#
loop_
_entity_poly.entity_id
_entity_poly.type
_entity_poly.pdbx_seq_one_letter_code
_entity_poly.pdbx_strand_id
1 'polypeptide(L)' 'MTDSNKAGDLFAQIPKTKGLPPVHLWNPDFCGDIDMRIARDGTWYYLGTPIGRKPMVRLFYS' A
#
# COMPACT_ATOMS: atom_id res chain seq x y z
N MET A 1 20.88 -3.05 29.75
CA MET A 1 19.83 -2.04 29.54
C MET A 1 19.63 -1.87 28.05
N THR A 2 18.53 -2.43 27.55
CA THR A 2 17.79 -2.06 26.33
C THR A 2 18.59 -1.78 25.04
N ASP A 3 18.92 -2.86 24.34
CA ASP A 3 18.35 -3.19 23.02
C ASP A 3 18.13 -2.10 21.95
N SER A 4 19.05 -1.15 21.81
CA SER A 4 19.04 -0.20 20.69
C SER A 4 19.10 -0.87 19.30
N ASN A 5 19.56 -2.13 19.23
CA ASN A 5 19.65 -2.88 17.97
C ASN A 5 18.43 -3.78 17.70
N LYS A 6 17.57 -4.08 18.68
CA LYS A 6 16.39 -4.96 18.46
C LYS A 6 15.45 -4.42 17.39
N ALA A 7 15.29 -3.10 17.33
CA ALA A 7 14.44 -2.47 16.32
C ALA A 7 14.99 -2.72 14.91
N GLY A 8 16.30 -2.56 14.72
CA GLY A 8 16.97 -2.83 13.43
C GLY A 8 16.86 -4.30 13.02
N ASP A 9 17.08 -5.20 13.98
CA ASP A 9 16.98 -6.64 13.77
C ASP A 9 15.54 -7.09 13.43
N LEU A 10 14.53 -6.43 14.01
CA LEU A 10 13.13 -6.69 13.71
C LEU A 10 12.75 -6.27 12.29
N PHE A 11 13.24 -5.12 11.81
CA PHE A 11 13.00 -4.68 10.44
C PHE A 11 13.70 -5.56 9.40
N ALA A 12 14.85 -6.15 9.74
CA ALA A 12 15.57 -7.07 8.86
C ALA A 12 14.85 -8.40 8.62
N GLN A 13 13.92 -8.78 9.51
CA GLN A 13 13.09 -9.99 9.39
C GLN A 13 11.87 -9.78 8.49
N ILE A 14 11.56 -8.54 8.09
CA ILE A 14 10.45 -8.27 7.17
C ILE A 14 10.86 -8.79 5.78
N PRO A 15 10.16 -9.82 5.25
CA PRO A 15 10.47 -10.34 3.94
C PRO A 15 10.29 -9.22 2.91
N LYS A 16 11.33 -8.97 2.11
CA LYS A 16 11.22 -8.10 0.92
C LYS A 16 10.29 -8.81 -0.07
N THR A 17 9.03 -8.41 -0.11
CA THR A 17 8.04 -8.96 -1.05
C THR A 17 8.58 -8.84 -2.48
N LYS A 18 8.71 -9.98 -3.15
CA LYS A 18 9.14 -10.09 -4.54
C LYS A 18 7.92 -9.96 -5.44
N GLY A 19 7.88 -8.89 -6.25
CA GLY A 19 6.87 -8.68 -7.30
C GLY A 19 5.57 -8.03 -6.83
N LEU A 20 4.83 -7.50 -7.80
CA LEU A 20 3.44 -7.05 -7.63
C LEU A 20 2.56 -8.27 -7.27
N PRO A 21 1.48 -8.12 -6.49
CA PRO A 21 0.58 -9.23 -6.21
C PRO A 21 -0.03 -9.74 -7.53
N PRO A 22 -0.24 -11.06 -7.66
CA PRO A 22 -0.78 -11.64 -8.89
C PRO A 22 -2.30 -11.46 -8.96
N VAL A 23 -2.77 -10.22 -9.05
CA VAL A 23 -4.20 -9.85 -8.98
C VAL A 23 -5.09 -10.57 -10.00
N HIS A 24 -4.52 -10.97 -11.15
CA HIS A 24 -5.22 -11.73 -12.19
C HIS A 24 -5.57 -13.17 -11.80
N LEU A 25 -4.97 -13.72 -10.73
CA LEU A 25 -5.30 -15.04 -10.19
C LEU A 25 -6.43 -14.98 -9.15
N TRP A 26 -6.83 -13.78 -8.73
CA TRP A 26 -7.84 -13.58 -7.70
C TRP A 26 -9.20 -13.37 -8.36
N ASN A 27 -10.20 -14.15 -7.94
CA ASN A 27 -11.57 -14.03 -8.42
C ASN A 27 -12.58 -13.95 -7.25
N PRO A 28 -12.47 -12.94 -6.36
CA PRO A 28 -13.45 -12.71 -5.32
C PRO A 28 -14.74 -12.12 -5.91
N ASP A 29 -15.84 -12.24 -5.16
CA ASP A 29 -17.07 -11.52 -5.49
C ASP A 29 -16.85 -10.00 -5.38
N PHE A 30 -17.56 -9.26 -6.21
CA PHE A 30 -17.56 -7.80 -6.16
C PHE A 30 -18.24 -7.29 -4.89
N CYS A 31 -17.54 -6.45 -4.12
CA CYS A 31 -18.02 -5.91 -2.84
C CYS A 31 -18.52 -4.45 -2.91
N GLY A 32 -18.65 -3.89 -4.12
CA GLY A 32 -19.07 -2.51 -4.33
C GLY A 32 -17.95 -1.58 -4.75
N ASP A 33 -18.34 -0.38 -5.15
CA ASP A 33 -17.42 0.70 -5.50
C ASP A 33 -17.01 1.50 -4.26
N ILE A 34 -15.80 2.06 -4.30
CA ILE A 34 -15.31 3.03 -3.33
C ILE A 34 -15.05 4.37 -4.03
N ASP A 35 -15.21 5.48 -3.32
CA ASP A 35 -14.85 6.81 -3.83
C ASP A 35 -13.33 6.99 -3.82
N MET A 36 -12.67 6.32 -4.76
CA MET A 36 -11.25 6.39 -5.03
C MET A 36 -11.07 6.91 -6.46
N ARG A 37 -10.31 8.01 -6.61
CA ARG A 37 -10.06 8.62 -7.91
C ARG A 37 -8.59 8.94 -8.08
N ILE A 38 -8.00 8.50 -9.19
CA ILE A 38 -6.65 8.91 -9.63
C ILE A 38 -6.82 10.02 -10.67
N ALA A 39 -6.43 11.24 -10.31
CA ALA A 39 -6.47 12.37 -11.24
C ALA A 39 -5.35 12.28 -12.29
N ARG A 40 -5.46 13.06 -13.37
CA ARG A 40 -4.52 13.03 -14.51
C ARG A 40 -3.08 13.39 -14.11
N ASP A 41 -2.92 14.19 -13.07
CA ASP A 41 -1.63 14.57 -12.49
C ASP A 41 -1.02 13.48 -11.57
N GLY A 42 -1.73 12.37 -11.37
CA GLY A 42 -1.35 11.28 -10.48
C GLY A 42 -1.77 11.49 -9.02
N THR A 43 -2.51 12.56 -8.70
CA THR A 43 -3.02 12.77 -7.33
C THR A 43 -4.15 11.79 -7.04
N TRP A 44 -4.00 11.02 -5.96
CA TRP A 44 -5.03 10.12 -5.45
C TRP A 44 -6.00 10.88 -4.55
N TYR A 45 -7.29 10.63 -4.69
CA TYR A 45 -8.36 11.19 -3.87
C TYR A 45 -9.16 10.07 -3.22
N TYR A 46 -9.50 10.25 -1.94
CA TYR A 46 -10.47 9.43 -1.22
C TYR A 46 -11.51 10.33 -0.57
N LEU A 47 -12.79 10.06 -0.81
CA LEU A 47 -13.90 10.90 -0.31
C LEU A 47 -13.68 12.40 -0.68
N GLY A 48 -13.26 12.65 -1.92
CA GLY A 48 -12.95 13.99 -2.43
C GLY A 48 -11.67 14.65 -1.87
N THR A 49 -10.96 14.02 -0.92
CA THR A 49 -9.76 14.61 -0.27
C THR A 49 -8.47 14.02 -0.84
N PRO A 50 -7.44 14.83 -1.17
CA PRO A 50 -6.19 14.30 -1.72
C PRO A 50 -5.36 13.53 -0.68
N ILE A 51 -4.78 12.40 -1.10
CA ILE A 51 -3.90 11.57 -0.27
C ILE A 51 -2.43 12.03 -0.43
N GLY A 52 -1.90 12.74 0.56
CA GLY A 52 -0.49 13.19 0.57
C GLY A 52 0.54 12.12 0.98
N ARG A 53 0.10 10.96 1.48
CA ARG A 53 0.97 9.90 2.03
C ARG A 53 1.49 8.96 0.92
N LYS A 54 2.59 9.33 0.27
CA LYS A 54 3.21 8.56 -0.83
C LYS A 54 3.40 7.05 -0.55
N PRO A 55 3.84 6.59 0.64
CA PRO A 55 3.94 5.16 0.92
C PRO A 55 2.60 4.42 0.87
N MET A 56 1.50 5.09 1.23
CA MET A 56 0.15 4.51 1.18
C MET A 56 -0.35 4.41 -0.26
N VAL A 57 -0.07 5.41 -1.10
CA VAL A 57 -0.37 5.33 -2.54
C VAL A 57 0.34 4.15 -3.19
N ARG A 58 1.61 3.93 -2.84
CA ARG A 58 2.40 2.80 -3.35
C ARG A 58 1.79 1.45 -2.97
N LEU A 59 1.23 1.33 -1.77
CA LEU A 59 0.62 0.08 -1.28
C LEU A 59 -0.57 -0.37 -2.14
N PHE A 60 -1.35 0.57 -2.69
CA PHE A 60 -2.56 0.23 -3.45
C PHE A 60 -2.36 0.08 -4.95
N TYR A 61 -1.29 0.66 -5.51
CA TYR A 61 -0.94 0.49 -6.93
C TYR A 61 0.05 -0.66 -7.17
N SER A 62 0.79 -1.06 -6.13
CA SER A 62 1.78 -2.14 -6.22
C SER A 62 1.16 -3.50 -6.31
#